data_AF-A0A2T6ZRV8-F1
#
_entry.id   AF-A0A2T6ZRV8-F1
#
_cell.length_a   1.000
_cell.length_b   1.000
_cell.length_c   1.000
_cell.angle_alpha   90.00
_cell.angle_beta   90.00
_cell.angle_gamma   90.00
#
_symmetry.space_group_name_H-M   'P 1'
#
loop_
_entity.id
_entity.type
_entity.pdbx_description
1 polymer ?
#
loop_
_entity_poly.entity_id
_entity_poly.type
_entity_poly.pdbx_seq_one_letter_code
_entity_poly.pdbx_strand_id
1 'polypeptide(L)'
;MKGFLKSPTRFAASLRTGRFRYPIHRQSRRTPTTMLAYSEALEKLEAKWFKRCLDQRGALLKVLKESEARSFKRSEEEHARMFNQLEDQVKSFHNQRTALLKHFDVKQQLHEKKVEELVQQNCDLLDAALDERTVRMKSQGKYNACGALERMVYLSQLQKKVPPTAGIQQGLDRLAQGDEFTTILHKEVEARKLGVKDVMACIDYLYERVSHRTNGNDNDFHNTIIVRALDYNDYEMAALVIFLKVQSNWPNPLKWKALQVVSRKTHAPTPPPFANVPKTPQKPLPAPRIIIVITSATALRVFVAALRVFVAALRVLVAALNFSEIPLMGLTPSFPSVNSHSLTLPYTQFPSSLPKTPSTTAPMIMPGDRREGGVRMDG
;
A
#
# COMPACT_ATOMS: atom_id res chain seq x y z
N MET A 1 -40.58 -32.49 -17.89
CA MET A 1 -41.35 -33.28 -18.88
C MET A 1 -40.61 -34.58 -19.19
N LYS A 2 -40.84 -35.60 -18.35
CA LYS A 2 -40.37 -36.98 -18.56
C LYS A 2 -41.58 -37.80 -19.00
N GLY A 3 -41.72 -38.04 -20.29
CA GLY A 3 -42.83 -38.84 -20.81
C GLY A 3 -42.88 -38.72 -22.33
N PHE A 4 -42.87 -39.88 -23.00
CA PHE A 4 -42.90 -40.06 -24.46
C PHE A 4 -41.57 -40.01 -25.22
N LEU A 5 -40.64 -40.89 -24.84
CA LEU A 5 -39.83 -41.59 -25.84
C LEU A 5 -39.95 -43.09 -25.58
N LYS A 6 -41.11 -43.65 -25.93
CA LYS A 6 -41.22 -45.10 -26.16
C LYS A 6 -40.40 -45.38 -27.43
N SER A 7 -39.27 -46.04 -27.22
CA SER A 7 -38.33 -46.51 -28.24
C SER A 7 -39.04 -47.14 -29.46
N PRO A 8 -38.76 -46.69 -30.71
CA PRO A 8 -39.33 -47.26 -31.95
C PRO A 8 -38.95 -48.73 -32.23
N THR A 9 -38.19 -49.38 -31.35
CA THR A 9 -37.59 -50.69 -31.55
C THR A 9 -38.60 -51.85 -31.58
N ARG A 10 -39.88 -51.63 -31.20
CA ARG A 10 -40.89 -52.71 -31.26
C ARG A 10 -41.46 -52.98 -32.65
N PHE A 11 -41.31 -52.08 -33.63
CA PHE A 11 -41.78 -52.37 -34.98
C PHE A 11 -40.84 -53.30 -35.76
N ALA A 12 -39.52 -53.18 -35.55
CA ALA A 12 -38.54 -54.01 -36.26
C ALA A 12 -38.48 -55.47 -35.76
N ALA A 13 -38.85 -55.73 -34.51
CA ALA A 13 -38.81 -57.09 -33.95
C ALA A 13 -39.97 -57.99 -34.40
N SER A 14 -41.12 -57.42 -34.79
CA SER A 14 -42.27 -58.23 -35.26
C SER A 14 -42.19 -58.65 -36.73
N LEU A 15 -41.37 -57.96 -37.55
CA LEU A 15 -41.21 -58.27 -38.98
C LEU A 15 -40.26 -59.44 -39.26
N ARG A 16 -39.46 -59.90 -38.27
CA ARG A 16 -38.46 -60.95 -38.50
C ARG A 16 -38.89 -62.37 -38.11
N THR A 17 -39.96 -62.57 -37.34
CA THR A 17 -40.38 -63.92 -36.90
C THR A 17 -41.87 -64.19 -37.01
N GLY A 18 -42.66 -63.22 -37.49
CA GLY A 18 -44.02 -63.48 -37.94
C GLY A 18 -43.98 -64.38 -39.17
N ARG A 19 -44.07 -65.70 -38.98
CA ARG A 19 -44.54 -66.64 -40.01
C ARG A 19 -45.86 -66.09 -40.51
N PHE A 20 -45.82 -65.34 -41.61
CA PHE A 20 -46.99 -65.10 -42.43
C PHE A 20 -47.47 -66.49 -42.85
N ARG A 21 -48.46 -67.00 -42.12
CA ARG A 21 -49.25 -68.12 -42.59
C ARG A 21 -49.97 -67.59 -43.81
N TYR A 22 -49.38 -67.79 -44.98
CA TYR A 22 -50.08 -67.65 -46.23
C TYR A 22 -51.35 -68.49 -46.10
N PRO A 23 -52.55 -67.91 -46.20
CA PRO A 23 -53.75 -68.71 -46.31
C PRO A 23 -53.54 -69.60 -47.54
N ILE A 24 -53.53 -70.91 -47.34
CA ILE A 24 -53.50 -71.91 -48.41
C ILE A 24 -54.82 -71.76 -49.16
N HIS A 25 -54.83 -70.81 -50.09
CA HIS A 25 -55.96 -70.55 -50.95
C HIS A 25 -55.91 -71.59 -52.05
N ARG A 26 -56.81 -72.58 -51.91
CA ARG A 26 -57.47 -73.35 -52.98
C ARG A 26 -57.11 -72.80 -54.38
N GLN A 27 -56.34 -73.57 -55.15
CA GLN A 27 -56.00 -73.30 -56.55
C GLN A 27 -57.28 -73.27 -57.39
N SER A 28 -57.96 -72.14 -57.35
CA SER A 28 -58.92 -71.74 -58.37
C SER A 28 -58.11 -71.29 -59.57
N ARG A 29 -58.34 -71.92 -60.73
CA ARG A 29 -57.85 -71.51 -62.05
C ARG A 29 -58.32 -70.08 -62.33
N ARG A 30 -57.62 -69.11 -61.79
CA ARG A 30 -57.75 -67.71 -62.18
C ARG A 30 -56.91 -67.52 -63.43
N THR A 31 -57.57 -67.00 -64.47
CA THR A 31 -56.95 -66.65 -65.75
C THR A 31 -55.86 -65.58 -65.54
N PRO A 32 -54.71 -65.67 -66.24
CA PRO A 32 -53.55 -64.76 -66.10
C PRO A 32 -53.89 -63.26 -66.09
N THR A 33 -54.98 -62.88 -66.77
CA THR A 33 -55.51 -61.52 -66.84
C THR A 33 -55.88 -60.92 -65.48
N THR A 34 -56.34 -61.71 -64.51
CA THR A 34 -56.73 -61.21 -63.17
C THR A 34 -55.55 -60.96 -62.24
N MET A 35 -54.42 -61.64 -62.44
CA MET A 35 -53.19 -61.33 -61.69
C MET A 35 -52.55 -60.02 -62.17
N LEU A 36 -52.59 -59.77 -63.49
CA LEU A 36 -52.08 -58.52 -64.08
C LEU A 36 -52.90 -57.30 -63.62
N ALA A 37 -54.22 -57.43 -63.49
CA ALA A 37 -55.06 -56.36 -62.94
C ALA A 37 -54.78 -56.09 -61.44
N TYR A 38 -54.41 -57.11 -60.67
CA TYR A 38 -54.04 -56.95 -59.26
C TYR A 38 -52.67 -56.29 -59.10
N SER A 39 -51.69 -56.61 -59.95
CA SER A 39 -50.38 -55.95 -59.94
C SER A 39 -50.48 -54.46 -60.28
N GLU A 40 -51.27 -54.10 -61.29
CA GLU A 40 -51.46 -52.69 -61.66
C GLU A 40 -52.15 -51.87 -60.55
N ALA A 41 -53.14 -52.45 -59.86
CA ALA A 41 -53.79 -51.81 -58.72
C ALA A 41 -52.84 -51.62 -57.52
N LEU A 42 -51.93 -52.57 -57.30
CA LEU A 42 -50.94 -52.53 -56.24
C LEU A 42 -49.86 -51.47 -56.53
N GLU A 43 -49.36 -51.38 -57.76
CA GLU A 43 -48.44 -50.32 -58.20
C GLU A 43 -49.05 -48.92 -58.05
N LYS A 44 -50.33 -48.75 -58.40
CA LYS A 44 -51.06 -47.48 -58.19
C LYS A 44 -51.16 -47.11 -56.70
N LEU A 45 -51.40 -48.11 -55.84
CA LEU A 45 -51.47 -47.89 -54.39
C LEU A 45 -50.10 -47.54 -53.81
N GLU A 46 -49.05 -48.26 -54.22
CA GLU A 46 -47.66 -47.98 -53.83
C GLU A 46 -47.24 -46.58 -54.26
N ALA A 47 -47.47 -46.20 -55.52
CA ALA A 47 -47.17 -44.85 -56.02
C ALA A 47 -47.90 -43.76 -55.21
N LYS A 48 -49.18 -43.97 -54.89
CA LYS A 48 -49.97 -43.06 -54.04
C LYS A 48 -49.42 -42.99 -52.62
N TRP A 49 -48.97 -44.11 -52.06
CA TRP A 49 -48.38 -44.19 -50.73
C TRP A 49 -47.02 -43.48 -50.69
N PHE A 50 -46.14 -43.75 -51.65
CA PHE A 50 -44.84 -43.07 -51.80
C PHE A 50 -45.02 -41.56 -51.96
N LYS A 51 -45.95 -41.11 -52.80
CA LYS A 51 -46.26 -39.69 -52.95
C LYS A 51 -46.66 -39.06 -51.61
N ARG A 52 -47.60 -39.68 -50.88
CA ARG A 52 -48.01 -39.22 -49.55
C ARG A 52 -46.85 -39.19 -48.56
N CYS A 53 -45.97 -40.20 -48.57
CA CYS A 53 -44.79 -40.23 -47.72
C CYS A 53 -43.81 -39.10 -48.04
N LEU A 54 -43.59 -38.79 -49.32
CA LEU A 54 -42.75 -37.66 -49.74
C LEU A 54 -43.36 -36.32 -49.32
N ASP A 55 -44.66 -36.14 -49.52
CA ASP A 55 -45.38 -34.93 -49.12
C ASP A 55 -45.32 -34.73 -47.60
N GLN A 56 -45.55 -35.80 -46.82
CA GLN A 56 -45.43 -35.78 -45.36
C GLN A 56 -44.00 -35.47 -44.90
N ARG A 57 -42.98 -36.07 -45.54
CA ARG A 57 -41.58 -35.78 -45.24
C ARG A 57 -41.24 -34.32 -45.52
N GLY A 58 -41.70 -33.78 -46.64
CA GLY A 58 -41.54 -32.37 -46.99
C GLY A 58 -42.19 -31.44 -45.96
N ALA A 59 -43.42 -31.73 -45.55
CA ALA A 59 -44.14 -30.98 -44.53
C ALA A 59 -43.43 -31.03 -43.17
N LEU A 60 -42.96 -32.22 -42.73
CA LEU A 60 -42.20 -32.37 -41.49
C LEU A 60 -40.87 -31.61 -41.53
N LEU A 61 -40.12 -31.69 -42.63
CA LEU A 61 -38.88 -30.93 -42.80
C LEU A 61 -39.11 -29.42 -42.74
N LYS A 62 -40.21 -28.93 -43.33
CA LYS A 62 -40.59 -27.52 -43.25
C LYS A 62 -40.88 -27.11 -41.80
N VAL A 63 -41.69 -27.87 -41.07
CA VAL A 63 -41.99 -27.60 -39.65
C VAL A 63 -40.74 -27.62 -38.79
N LEU A 64 -39.82 -28.58 -39.04
CA LEU A 64 -38.55 -28.66 -38.33
C LEU A 64 -37.71 -27.41 -38.56
N LYS A 65 -37.51 -26.98 -39.81
CA LYS A 65 -36.76 -25.76 -40.14
C LYS A 65 -37.39 -24.51 -39.52
N GLU A 66 -38.72 -24.38 -39.57
CA GLU A 66 -39.43 -23.27 -38.92
C GLU A 66 -39.33 -23.31 -37.39
N SER A 67 -39.28 -24.50 -36.79
CA SER A 67 -39.08 -24.65 -35.35
C SER A 67 -37.66 -24.28 -34.93
N GLU A 68 -36.65 -24.68 -35.71
CA GLU A 68 -35.24 -24.37 -35.49
C GLU A 68 -34.97 -22.87 -35.58
N ALA A 69 -35.46 -22.21 -36.64
CA ALA A 69 -35.36 -20.77 -36.81
C ALA A 69 -36.05 -20.01 -35.67
N ARG A 70 -37.22 -20.48 -35.21
CA ARG A 70 -37.92 -19.91 -34.06
C ARG A 70 -37.15 -20.10 -32.75
N SER A 71 -36.58 -21.28 -32.51
CA SER A 71 -35.77 -21.52 -31.31
C SER A 71 -34.50 -20.67 -31.31
N PHE A 72 -33.84 -20.54 -32.46
CA PHE A 72 -32.65 -19.71 -32.61
C PHE A 72 -32.95 -18.24 -32.31
N LYS A 73 -34.00 -17.69 -32.94
CA LYS A 73 -34.45 -16.31 -32.70
C LYS A 73 -34.78 -16.04 -31.23
N ARG A 74 -35.49 -16.96 -30.55
CA ARG A 74 -35.79 -16.83 -29.11
C ARG A 74 -34.52 -16.84 -28.28
N SER A 75 -33.58 -17.73 -28.60
CA SER A 75 -32.29 -17.80 -27.91
C SER A 75 -31.51 -16.49 -28.06
N GLU A 76 -31.45 -15.90 -29.26
CA GLU A 76 -30.81 -14.60 -29.49
C GLU A 76 -31.47 -13.47 -28.69
N GLU A 77 -32.81 -13.42 -28.69
CA GLU A 77 -33.56 -12.43 -27.90
C GLU A 77 -33.31 -12.60 -26.39
N GLU A 78 -33.24 -13.83 -25.88
CA GLU A 78 -32.93 -14.11 -24.48
C GLU A 78 -31.50 -13.72 -24.13
N HIS A 79 -30.53 -14.02 -24.99
CA HIS A 79 -29.15 -13.57 -24.81
C HIS A 79 -29.04 -12.05 -24.79
N ALA A 80 -29.69 -11.35 -25.73
CA ALA A 80 -29.69 -9.89 -25.76
C ALA A 80 -30.28 -9.29 -24.47
N ARG A 81 -31.36 -9.87 -23.94
CA ARG A 81 -31.94 -9.44 -22.65
C ARG A 81 -30.97 -9.63 -21.49
N MET A 82 -30.30 -10.79 -21.41
CA MET A 82 -29.32 -11.06 -20.36
C MET A 82 -28.12 -10.10 -20.44
N PHE A 83 -27.63 -9.82 -21.65
CA PHE A 83 -26.53 -8.88 -21.85
C PHE A 83 -26.90 -7.46 -21.41
N ASN A 84 -28.07 -6.96 -21.80
CA ASN A 84 -28.54 -5.64 -21.38
C ASN A 84 -28.67 -5.54 -19.85
N GLN A 85 -29.21 -6.58 -19.20
CA GLN A 85 -29.30 -6.64 -17.73
C GLN A 85 -27.92 -6.61 -17.07
N LEU A 86 -26.95 -7.35 -17.62
CA LEU A 86 -25.58 -7.36 -17.10
C LEU A 86 -24.92 -5.98 -17.28
N GLU A 87 -25.13 -5.35 -18.44
CA GLU A 87 -24.61 -4.00 -18.71
C GLU A 87 -25.16 -2.98 -17.69
N ASP A 88 -26.45 -3.02 -17.40
CA ASP A 88 -27.09 -2.15 -16.40
C ASP A 88 -26.54 -2.42 -14.98
N GLN A 89 -26.31 -3.69 -14.64
CA GLN A 89 -25.68 -4.05 -13.37
C GLN A 89 -24.25 -3.51 -13.27
N VAL A 90 -23.44 -3.66 -14.33
CA VAL A 90 -22.06 -3.13 -14.38
C VAL A 90 -22.06 -1.62 -14.23
N LYS A 91 -22.98 -0.90 -14.90
CA LYS A 91 -23.14 0.56 -14.75
C LYS A 91 -23.50 0.93 -13.31
N SER A 92 -24.45 0.23 -12.71
CA SER A 92 -24.85 0.44 -11.31
C SER A 92 -23.68 0.25 -10.34
N PHE A 93 -22.92 -0.84 -10.49
CA PHE A 93 -21.72 -1.10 -9.67
C PHE A 93 -20.64 -0.06 -9.88
N HIS A 94 -20.41 0.38 -11.12
CA HIS A 94 -19.45 1.43 -11.42
C HIS A 94 -19.82 2.76 -10.74
N ASN A 95 -21.10 3.12 -10.77
CA ASN A 95 -21.61 4.32 -10.09
C ASN A 95 -21.45 4.23 -8.57
N GLN A 96 -21.80 3.08 -7.98
CA GLN A 96 -21.63 2.83 -6.54
C GLN A 96 -20.15 2.90 -6.13
N ARG A 97 -19.26 2.27 -6.91
CA ARG A 97 -17.81 2.31 -6.67
C ARG A 97 -17.28 3.74 -6.75
N THR A 98 -17.70 4.51 -7.75
CA THR A 98 -17.28 5.90 -7.92
C THR A 98 -17.76 6.77 -6.75
N ALA A 99 -19.00 6.59 -6.29
CA ALA A 99 -19.52 7.29 -5.12
C ALA A 99 -18.76 6.93 -3.84
N LEU A 100 -18.45 5.65 -3.66
CA LEU A 100 -17.68 5.16 -2.51
C LEU A 100 -16.26 5.73 -2.51
N LEU A 101 -15.58 5.76 -3.67
CA LEU A 101 -14.24 6.36 -3.80
C LEU A 101 -14.25 7.85 -3.44
N LYS A 102 -15.21 8.63 -3.97
CA LYS A 102 -15.36 10.05 -3.62
C LYS A 102 -15.56 10.25 -2.11
N HIS A 103 -16.35 9.40 -1.47
CA HIS A 103 -16.56 9.47 -0.02
C HIS A 103 -15.26 9.18 0.77
N PHE A 104 -14.44 8.22 0.32
CA PHE A 104 -13.14 7.96 0.92
C PHE A 104 -12.16 9.12 0.76
N ASP A 105 -12.12 9.74 -0.43
CA ASP A 105 -11.25 10.90 -0.69
C ASP A 105 -11.59 12.06 0.25
N VAL A 106 -12.88 12.39 0.39
CA VAL A 106 -13.35 13.44 1.32
C VAL A 106 -12.96 13.12 2.76
N LYS A 107 -13.13 11.87 3.19
CA LYS A 107 -12.75 11.44 4.54
C LYS A 107 -11.25 11.51 4.77
N GLN A 108 -10.44 11.14 3.77
CA GLN A 108 -8.99 11.24 3.83
C GLN A 108 -8.55 12.69 3.97
N GLN A 109 -9.06 13.60 3.15
CA GLN A 109 -8.76 15.04 3.23
C GLN A 109 -9.13 15.62 4.61
N LEU A 110 -10.27 15.19 5.18
CA LEU A 110 -10.67 15.61 6.53
C LEU A 110 -9.66 15.13 7.59
N HIS A 111 -9.16 13.90 7.46
CA HIS A 111 -8.16 13.36 8.37
C HIS A 111 -6.81 14.08 8.23
N GLU A 112 -6.36 14.35 7.01
CA GLU A 112 -5.13 15.10 6.73
C GLU A 112 -5.20 16.50 7.35
N LYS A 113 -6.28 17.24 7.12
CA LYS A 113 -6.50 18.55 7.74
C LYS A 113 -6.47 18.49 9.27
N LYS A 114 -7.09 17.47 9.87
CA LYS A 114 -7.08 17.30 11.33
C LYS A 114 -5.68 16.98 11.87
N VAL A 115 -4.88 16.22 11.11
CA VAL A 115 -3.48 15.94 11.48
C VAL A 115 -2.67 17.23 11.42
N GLU A 116 -2.82 18.05 10.38
CA GLU A 116 -2.17 19.35 10.26
C GLU A 116 -2.53 20.29 11.42
N GLU A 117 -3.82 20.40 11.75
CA GLU A 117 -4.29 21.20 12.90
C GLU A 117 -3.66 20.73 14.21
N LEU A 118 -3.58 19.42 14.46
CA LEU A 118 -2.96 18.87 15.66
C LEU A 118 -1.44 19.05 15.68
N VAL A 119 -0.78 18.98 14.52
CA VAL A 119 0.65 19.26 14.40
C VAL A 119 0.92 20.72 14.77
N GLN A 120 0.14 21.66 14.22
CA GLN A 120 0.27 23.08 14.54
C GLN A 120 0.04 23.35 16.02
N GLN A 121 -1.03 22.79 16.60
CA GLN A 121 -1.30 22.92 18.05
C GLN A 121 -0.15 22.37 18.90
N ASN A 122 0.44 21.24 18.52
CA ASN A 122 1.59 20.70 19.24
C ASN A 122 2.84 21.58 19.12
N CYS A 123 3.06 22.21 17.98
CA CYS A 123 4.13 23.21 17.81
C CYS A 123 3.90 24.42 18.72
N ASP A 124 2.68 24.99 18.72
CA ASP A 124 2.34 26.14 19.55
C ASP A 124 2.48 25.82 21.06
N LEU A 125 2.07 24.62 21.47
CA LEU A 125 2.22 24.12 22.85
C LEU A 125 3.68 23.91 23.22
N LEU A 126 4.50 23.37 22.32
CA LEU A 126 5.94 23.20 22.52
C LEU A 126 6.62 24.55 22.73
N ASP A 127 6.29 25.53 21.89
CA ASP A 127 6.82 26.89 21.96
C ASP A 127 6.42 27.57 23.27
N ALA A 128 5.15 27.49 23.65
CA ALA A 128 4.66 28.01 24.93
C ALA A 128 5.34 27.35 26.14
N ALA A 129 5.56 26.04 26.11
CA ALA A 129 6.27 25.32 27.17
C ALA A 129 7.75 25.72 27.26
N LEU A 130 8.40 25.95 26.12
CA LEU A 130 9.78 26.43 26.07
C LEU A 130 9.91 27.87 26.57
N ASP A 131 8.97 28.73 26.22
CA ASP A 131 8.92 30.11 26.69
C ASP A 131 8.71 30.19 28.20
N GLU A 132 7.74 29.43 28.74
CA GLU A 132 7.52 29.33 30.18
C GLU A 132 8.79 28.86 30.90
N ARG A 133 9.43 27.80 30.41
CA ARG A 133 10.68 27.28 30.98
C ARG A 133 11.78 28.33 30.96
N THR A 134 11.87 29.09 29.88
CA THR A 134 12.86 30.16 29.70
C THR A 134 12.60 31.32 30.67
N VAL A 135 11.34 31.74 30.85
CA VAL A 135 10.94 32.75 31.83
C VAL A 135 11.25 32.29 33.25
N ARG A 136 10.92 31.04 33.60
CA ARG A 136 11.22 30.45 34.91
C ARG A 136 12.71 30.38 35.17
N MET A 137 13.49 29.99 34.17
CA MET A 137 14.95 29.96 34.25
C MET A 137 15.52 31.35 34.55
N LYS A 138 14.97 32.41 33.94
CA LYS A 138 15.36 33.81 34.23
C LYS A 138 14.98 34.25 35.64
N SER A 139 13.76 33.96 36.09
CA SER A 139 13.29 34.38 37.42
C SER A 139 14.03 33.66 38.55
N GLN A 140 14.50 32.44 38.31
CA GLN A 140 15.34 31.67 39.25
C GLN A 140 16.82 32.04 39.19
N GLY A 141 17.22 32.95 38.31
CA GLY A 141 18.62 33.30 38.08
C GLY A 141 19.49 32.16 37.57
N LYS A 142 18.87 31.21 36.86
CA LYS A 142 19.53 30.09 36.19
C LYS A 142 19.76 30.37 34.70
N TYR A 143 19.64 31.62 34.25
CA TYR A 143 19.85 31.99 32.85
C TYR A 143 21.35 32.10 32.52
N ASN A 144 22.04 30.96 32.62
CA ASN A 144 23.49 30.81 32.45
C ASN A 144 23.78 29.49 31.70
N ALA A 145 25.05 29.12 31.55
CA ALA A 145 25.44 27.89 30.85
C ALA A 145 24.80 26.62 31.43
N CYS A 146 24.64 26.52 32.75
CA CYS A 146 24.00 25.37 33.39
C CYS A 146 22.52 25.26 32.99
N GLY A 147 21.77 26.35 33.14
CA GLY A 147 20.36 26.37 32.72
C GLY A 147 20.17 26.14 31.22
N ALA A 148 21.14 26.56 30.39
CA ALA A 148 21.14 26.26 28.96
C ALA A 148 21.15 24.74 28.72
N LEU A 149 22.06 24.02 29.37
CA LEU A 149 22.17 22.57 29.27
C LEU A 149 20.91 21.87 29.79
N GLU A 150 20.34 22.33 30.91
CA GLU A 150 19.07 21.80 31.43
C GLU A 150 17.92 21.99 30.44
N ARG A 151 17.79 23.18 29.86
CA ARG A 151 16.75 23.48 28.85
C ARG A 151 16.94 22.64 27.60
N MET A 152 18.19 22.41 27.17
CA MET A 152 18.49 21.55 26.03
C MET A 152 18.04 20.11 26.25
N VAL A 153 18.37 19.52 27.40
CA VAL A 153 17.94 18.16 27.72
C VAL A 153 16.41 18.08 27.84
N TYR A 154 15.77 19.08 28.46
CA TYR A 154 14.31 19.16 28.51
C TYR A 154 13.69 19.20 27.11
N LEU A 155 14.21 20.05 26.21
CA LEU A 155 13.72 20.14 24.83
C LEU A 155 13.96 18.83 24.06
N SER A 156 15.11 18.18 24.25
CA SER A 156 15.41 16.91 23.59
C SER A 156 14.50 15.78 24.08
N GLN A 157 14.10 15.79 25.36
CA GLN A 157 13.10 14.88 25.91
C GLN A 157 11.71 15.13 25.32
N LEU A 158 11.27 16.40 25.22
CA LEU A 158 10.00 16.76 24.59
C LEU A 158 9.93 16.34 23.12
N GLN A 159 11.03 16.49 22.39
CA GLN A 159 11.17 16.06 20.99
C GLN A 159 11.43 14.55 20.85
N LYS A 160 11.51 13.80 21.95
CA LYS A 160 11.82 12.35 21.99
C LYS A 160 13.16 11.99 21.34
N LYS A 161 14.11 12.93 21.29
CA LYS A 161 15.52 12.67 20.92
C LYS A 161 16.25 11.93 22.04
N VAL A 162 15.81 12.12 23.28
CA VAL A 162 16.34 11.47 24.49
C VAL A 162 15.16 10.88 25.29
N PRO A 163 15.32 9.72 25.96
CA PRO A 163 14.29 9.19 26.86
C PRO A 163 13.95 10.15 28.01
N PRO A 164 12.67 10.25 28.43
CA PRO A 164 12.23 11.19 29.47
C PRO A 164 12.79 10.88 30.87
N THR A 165 13.27 9.65 31.09
CA THR A 165 13.85 9.21 32.37
C THR A 165 15.32 9.56 32.53
N ALA A 166 15.95 10.16 31.51
CA ALA A 166 17.35 10.52 31.57
C ALA A 166 17.56 11.70 32.53
N GLY A 167 18.51 11.57 33.46
CA GLY A 167 19.05 12.72 34.19
C GLY A 167 19.74 13.70 33.23
N ILE A 168 20.10 14.90 33.70
CA ILE A 168 20.66 15.94 32.82
C ILE A 168 21.96 15.46 32.14
N GLN A 169 22.93 14.96 32.91
CA GLN A 169 24.18 14.42 32.35
C GLN A 169 23.93 13.27 31.37
N GLN A 170 23.12 12.28 31.77
CA GLN A 170 22.74 11.18 30.88
C GLN A 170 22.07 11.66 29.59
N GLY A 171 21.28 12.73 29.65
CA GLY A 171 20.67 13.36 28.49
C GLY A 171 21.68 14.03 27.58
N LEU A 172 22.71 14.68 28.14
CA LEU A 172 23.84 15.24 27.38
C LEU A 172 24.66 14.13 26.72
N ASP A 173 24.96 13.04 27.42
CA ASP A 173 25.70 11.89 26.87
C ASP A 173 24.95 11.28 25.68
N ARG A 174 23.62 11.16 25.79
CA ARG A 174 22.75 10.70 24.70
C ARG A 174 22.72 11.68 23.53
N LEU A 175 22.69 12.99 23.80
CA LEU A 175 22.78 14.01 22.75
C LEU A 175 24.14 13.98 22.04
N ALA A 176 25.22 13.70 22.77
CA ALA A 176 26.57 13.60 22.23
C ALA A 176 26.76 12.41 21.27
N GLN A 177 25.88 11.40 21.35
CA GLN A 177 25.85 10.26 20.42
C GLN A 177 25.16 10.57 19.09
N GLY A 178 24.54 11.75 18.93
CA GLY A 178 23.83 12.11 17.70
C GLY A 178 24.74 12.65 16.59
N ASP A 179 24.40 12.35 15.33
CA ASP A 179 25.19 12.77 14.14
C ASP A 179 25.39 14.29 14.04
N GLU A 180 24.38 15.07 14.45
CA GLU A 180 24.44 16.53 14.50
C GLU A 180 25.55 17.01 15.46
N PHE A 181 25.65 16.36 16.62
CA PHE A 181 26.67 16.66 17.61
C PHE A 181 28.06 16.31 17.08
N THR A 182 28.24 15.10 16.55
CA THR A 182 29.54 14.64 16.01
C THR A 182 30.04 15.54 14.88
N THR A 183 29.14 16.00 14.01
CA THR A 183 29.48 16.93 12.92
C THR A 183 30.01 18.27 13.46
N ILE A 184 29.36 18.82 14.48
CA ILE A 184 29.78 20.10 15.10
C ILE A 184 31.05 19.91 15.92
N LEU A 185 31.19 18.79 16.63
CA LEU A 185 32.39 18.41 17.39
C LEU A 185 33.63 18.45 16.50
N HIS A 186 33.62 17.78 15.35
CA HIS A 186 34.77 17.76 14.45
C HIS A 186 35.16 19.17 13.99
N LYS A 187 34.17 19.98 13.57
CA LYS A 187 34.42 21.37 13.15
C LYS A 187 34.98 22.23 14.26
N GLU A 188 34.46 22.10 15.48
CA GLU A 188 34.93 22.90 16.62
C GLU A 188 36.33 22.49 17.08
N VAL A 189 36.60 21.19 17.12
CA VAL A 189 37.91 20.63 17.49
C VAL A 189 38.97 21.03 16.49
N GLU A 190 38.67 20.96 15.19
CA GLU A 190 39.58 21.42 14.12
C GLU A 190 39.86 22.92 14.24
N ALA A 191 38.81 23.75 14.39
CA ALA A 191 38.93 25.20 14.48
C ALA A 191 39.79 25.65 15.68
N ARG A 192 39.76 24.91 16.80
CA ARG A 192 40.52 25.20 18.01
C ARG A 192 41.84 24.43 18.14
N LYS A 193 42.13 23.52 17.21
CA LYS A 193 43.29 22.61 17.27
C LYS A 193 43.34 21.77 18.55
N LEU A 194 42.19 21.24 18.97
CA LEU A 194 42.06 20.39 20.16
C LEU A 194 42.07 18.89 19.78
N GLY A 195 42.11 18.02 20.78
CA GLY A 195 41.89 16.58 20.62
C GLY A 195 40.41 16.20 20.79
N VAL A 196 39.85 15.44 19.85
CA VAL A 196 38.44 14.96 19.94
C VAL A 196 38.24 14.16 21.23
N LYS A 197 39.19 13.28 21.57
CA LYS A 197 39.12 12.41 22.74
C LYS A 197 39.05 13.20 24.05
N ASP A 198 39.82 14.29 24.15
CA ASP A 198 39.88 15.11 25.36
C ASP A 198 38.61 15.96 25.53
N VAL A 199 38.05 16.48 24.43
CA VAL A 199 36.74 17.16 24.44
C VAL A 199 35.63 16.19 24.83
N MET A 200 35.62 14.97 24.28
CA MET A 200 34.63 13.94 24.64
C MET A 200 34.74 13.55 26.13
N ALA A 201 35.95 13.37 26.65
CA ALA A 201 36.14 13.08 28.08
C ALA A 201 35.59 14.21 28.98
N CYS A 202 35.64 15.46 28.52
CA CYS A 202 35.04 16.59 29.25
C CYS A 202 33.51 16.58 29.22
N ILE A 203 32.88 15.94 28.23
CA ILE A 203 31.41 15.85 28.15
C ILE A 203 30.86 15.02 29.29
N ASP A 204 31.51 13.90 29.64
CA ASP A 204 31.03 12.91 30.61
C ASP A 204 30.74 13.51 32.01
N TYR A 205 31.38 14.63 32.35
CA TYR A 205 31.19 15.35 33.62
C TYR A 205 30.83 16.83 33.43
N LEU A 206 30.43 17.22 32.20
CA LEU A 206 30.22 18.63 31.84
C LEU A 206 29.18 19.30 32.73
N TYR A 207 28.04 18.66 32.96
CA TYR A 207 26.96 19.25 33.74
C TYR A 207 27.39 19.53 35.19
N GLU A 208 28.07 18.56 35.81
CA GLU A 208 28.62 18.69 37.15
C GLU A 208 29.56 19.90 37.24
N ARG A 209 30.54 20.00 36.33
CA ARG A 209 31.50 21.11 36.30
C ARG A 209 30.83 22.46 36.13
N VAL A 210 29.90 22.56 35.19
CA VAL A 210 29.21 23.81 34.87
C VAL A 210 28.32 24.23 36.05
N SER A 211 27.65 23.27 36.71
CA SER A 211 26.77 23.54 37.86
C SER A 211 27.50 24.15 39.07
N HIS A 212 28.77 23.79 39.28
CA HIS A 212 29.59 24.35 40.37
C HIS A 212 30.11 25.77 40.11
N ARG A 213 30.12 26.22 38.84
CA ARG A 213 30.68 27.51 38.45
C ARG A 213 29.62 28.61 38.27
N THR A 214 28.35 28.31 38.46
CA THR A 214 27.25 29.28 38.29
C THR A 214 27.03 30.19 39.49
N ASN A 215 28.10 30.75 40.04
CA ASN A 215 28.02 31.81 41.05
C ASN A 215 27.94 33.17 40.34
N GLY A 216 26.81 33.41 39.67
CA GLY A 216 26.58 34.65 38.94
C GLY A 216 25.48 34.49 37.92
N ASN A 217 24.54 35.42 37.93
CA ASN A 217 23.53 35.52 36.91
C ASN A 217 24.07 36.43 35.81
N ASP A 218 24.17 35.98 34.56
CA ASP A 218 24.55 36.82 33.41
C ASP A 218 23.46 37.87 33.05
N ASN A 219 22.58 38.18 34.00
CA ASN A 219 21.38 39.02 33.84
C ASN A 219 21.68 40.41 33.30
N ASP A 220 22.90 40.93 33.49
CA ASP A 220 23.30 42.23 32.98
C ASP A 220 23.34 42.27 31.43
N PHE A 221 23.44 41.12 30.76
CA PHE A 221 23.63 41.05 29.31
C PHE A 221 22.39 40.58 28.52
N HIS A 222 21.26 41.27 28.71
CA HIS A 222 20.12 41.25 27.77
C HIS A 222 19.68 39.84 27.29
N ASN A 223 19.46 38.88 28.20
CA ASN A 223 19.03 37.53 27.84
C ASN A 223 19.99 36.76 26.91
N THR A 224 21.29 37.05 26.96
CA THR A 224 22.31 36.31 26.20
C THR A 224 23.16 35.49 27.16
N ILE A 225 23.25 34.18 26.91
CA ILE A 225 24.10 33.28 27.69
C ILE A 225 25.56 33.51 27.28
N ILE A 226 26.43 33.77 28.25
CA ILE A 226 27.83 34.09 27.99
C ILE A 226 28.71 32.92 28.43
N VAL A 227 29.50 32.38 27.51
CA VAL A 227 30.56 31.41 27.84
C VAL A 227 31.88 32.17 27.85
N ARG A 228 32.46 32.40 29.03
CA ARG A 228 33.71 33.17 29.21
C ARG A 228 34.90 32.21 29.27
N ALA A 229 35.97 32.52 28.54
CA ALA A 229 37.18 31.68 28.58
C ALA A 229 37.90 31.67 29.94
N LEU A 230 37.61 32.64 30.83
CA LEU A 230 38.16 32.65 32.19
C LEU A 230 37.52 31.62 33.11
N ASP A 231 36.28 31.21 32.80
CA ASP A 231 35.50 30.33 33.67
C ASP A 231 35.68 28.85 33.31
N TYR A 232 36.24 28.55 32.13
CA TYR A 232 36.35 27.20 31.58
C TYR A 232 37.70 26.98 30.91
N ASN A 233 38.26 25.78 31.04
CA ASN A 233 39.42 25.41 30.23
C ASN A 233 39.01 25.25 28.75
N ASP A 234 39.97 25.17 27.85
CA ASP A 234 39.70 25.12 26.41
C ASP A 234 38.83 23.92 25.98
N TYR A 235 38.99 22.77 26.63
CA TYR A 235 38.22 21.54 26.34
C TYR A 235 36.77 21.63 26.85
N GLU A 236 36.58 22.10 28.08
CA GLU A 236 35.26 22.35 28.69
C GLU A 236 34.49 23.43 27.90
N MET A 237 35.18 24.51 27.52
CA MET A 237 34.60 25.58 26.69
C MET A 237 34.20 25.04 25.32
N ALA A 238 35.05 24.23 24.67
CA ALA A 238 34.71 23.60 23.40
C ALA A 238 33.48 22.70 23.53
N ALA A 239 33.41 21.86 24.57
CA ALA A 239 32.25 21.01 24.83
C ALA A 239 30.94 21.82 24.98
N LEU A 240 30.97 22.90 25.77
CA LEU A 240 29.83 23.83 25.92
C LEU A 240 29.42 24.46 24.58
N VAL A 241 30.39 24.97 23.82
CA VAL A 241 30.12 25.63 22.53
C VAL A 241 29.52 24.64 21.53
N ILE A 242 29.95 23.38 21.52
CA ILE A 242 29.36 22.35 20.66
C ILE A 242 27.88 22.15 20.99
N PHE A 243 27.52 21.97 22.27
CA PHE A 243 26.12 21.85 22.66
C PHE A 243 25.30 23.10 22.28
N LEU A 244 25.82 24.30 22.52
CA LEU A 244 25.12 25.54 22.17
C LEU A 244 24.96 25.72 20.64
N LYS A 245 25.94 25.26 19.84
CA LYS A 245 25.84 25.22 18.38
C LYS A 245 24.81 24.20 17.90
N VAL A 246 24.76 23.00 18.49
CA VAL A 246 23.71 21.99 18.23
C VAL A 246 22.34 22.60 18.51
N GLN A 247 22.19 23.26 19.66
CA GLN A 247 20.96 23.92 20.06
C GLN A 247 20.54 25.06 19.13
N SER A 248 21.50 25.72 18.49
CA SER A 248 21.24 26.83 17.56
C SER A 248 20.49 26.38 16.30
N ASN A 249 20.56 25.09 15.95
CA ASN A 249 19.83 24.50 14.83
C ASN A 249 18.42 24.02 15.22
N TRP A 250 18.05 24.09 16.50
CA TRP A 250 16.74 23.63 16.97
C TRP A 250 15.72 24.78 16.96
N PRO A 251 14.40 24.47 16.97
CA PRO A 251 13.36 25.48 17.16
C PRO A 251 13.59 26.26 18.46
N ASN A 252 13.41 27.58 18.40
CA ASN A 252 13.60 28.50 19.53
C ASN A 252 14.99 28.40 20.19
N PRO A 253 16.05 28.76 19.42
CA PRO A 253 17.42 28.75 19.89
C PRO A 253 17.62 29.74 21.04
N LEU A 254 18.46 29.38 22.02
CA LEU A 254 18.89 30.31 23.06
C LEU A 254 19.89 31.28 22.43
N LYS A 255 19.79 32.57 22.79
CA LYS A 255 20.81 33.53 22.42
C LYS A 255 22.05 33.29 23.28
N TRP A 256 23.19 33.06 22.66
CA TRP A 256 24.44 32.84 23.36
C TRP A 256 25.62 33.49 22.62
N LYS A 257 26.72 33.73 23.34
CA LYS A 257 27.99 34.17 22.76
C LYS A 257 29.17 33.58 23.53
N ALA A 258 30.19 33.14 22.81
CA ALA A 258 31.48 32.81 23.39
C ALA A 258 32.35 34.06 23.46
N LEU A 259 32.81 34.44 24.65
CA LEU A 259 33.78 35.51 24.84
C LEU A 259 35.17 34.88 24.91
N GLN A 260 35.89 34.97 23.80
CA GLN A 260 37.31 34.64 23.78
C GLN A 260 38.10 35.76 24.46
N VAL A 261 39.06 35.40 25.32
CA VAL A 261 40.06 36.35 25.80
C VAL A 261 40.94 36.65 24.60
N VAL A 262 40.62 37.74 23.89
CA VAL A 262 41.57 38.34 22.97
C VAL A 262 42.71 38.79 23.86
N SER A 263 43.83 38.04 23.88
CA SER A 263 45.07 38.51 24.48
C SER A 263 45.41 39.82 23.80
N ARG A 264 44.98 40.93 24.39
CA ARG A 264 45.42 42.26 24.02
C ARG A 264 46.91 42.27 24.33
N LYS A 265 47.74 41.98 23.33
CA LYS A 265 49.10 42.53 23.28
C LYS A 265 48.91 44.03 23.34
N THR A 266 49.16 44.58 24.52
CA THR A 266 48.95 45.98 24.88
C THR A 266 49.73 46.90 23.94
N HIS A 267 49.01 47.57 23.06
CA HIS A 267 49.25 48.97 22.75
C HIS A 267 48.00 49.72 23.22
N ALA A 268 48.12 50.47 24.32
CA ALA A 268 46.98 51.11 24.98
C ALA A 268 46.51 52.34 24.19
N PRO A 269 45.20 52.46 23.87
CA PRO A 269 44.57 53.73 23.56
C PRO A 269 43.66 54.17 24.71
N THR A 270 43.71 55.48 24.99
CA THR A 270 42.99 56.22 26.03
C THR A 270 41.47 56.11 25.89
N PRO A 271 40.70 55.94 26.97
CA PRO A 271 39.25 55.76 26.91
C PRO A 271 38.48 57.09 26.70
N PRO A 272 37.42 57.12 25.89
CA PRO A 272 36.49 58.25 25.80
C PRO A 272 35.41 58.20 26.90
N PRO A 273 34.71 59.33 27.15
CA PRO A 273 33.82 59.51 28.30
C PRO A 273 32.44 58.86 28.09
N PHE A 274 31.87 58.36 29.19
CA PHE A 274 30.59 57.67 29.26
C PHE A 274 29.39 58.60 29.04
N ALA A 275 28.44 58.15 28.23
CA ALA A 275 27.10 58.75 28.09
C ALA A 275 26.05 57.83 28.73
N ASN A 276 25.21 58.42 29.59
CA ASN A 276 24.13 57.76 30.33
C ASN A 276 22.95 57.38 29.42
N VAL A 277 22.40 56.18 29.62
CA VAL A 277 21.21 55.67 28.91
C VAL A 277 20.05 55.49 29.91
N PRO A 278 18.80 55.90 29.58
CA PRO A 278 17.66 55.84 30.50
C PRO A 278 16.97 54.46 30.51
N LYS A 279 16.50 54.06 31.69
CA LYS A 279 15.71 52.83 31.94
C LYS A 279 14.26 52.99 31.48
N THR A 280 13.75 51.99 30.76
CA THR A 280 12.32 51.84 30.41
C THR A 280 11.61 50.80 31.28
N PRO A 281 10.27 50.89 31.44
CA PRO A 281 9.51 50.17 32.46
C PRO A 281 9.07 48.76 32.01
N GLN A 282 9.15 47.79 32.92
CA GLN A 282 8.69 46.41 32.75
C GLN A 282 7.17 46.29 32.83
N LYS A 283 6.59 45.51 31.92
CA LYS A 283 5.15 45.19 31.84
C LYS A 283 4.85 43.87 32.57
N PRO A 284 3.67 43.70 33.21
CA PRO A 284 3.40 42.55 34.08
C PRO A 284 3.13 41.27 33.29
N LEU A 285 3.61 40.15 33.81
CA LEU A 285 3.44 38.81 33.25
C LEU A 285 2.01 38.24 33.51
N PRO A 286 1.40 37.54 32.54
CA PRO A 286 0.12 36.88 32.73
C PRO A 286 0.24 35.54 33.48
N ALA A 287 -0.83 35.21 34.21
CA ALA A 287 -0.93 34.04 35.08
C ALA A 287 -0.98 32.70 34.31
N PRO A 288 -0.48 31.60 34.91
CA PRO A 288 -0.36 30.30 34.26
C PRO A 288 -1.71 29.60 34.09
N ARG A 289 -1.95 29.04 32.90
CA ARG A 289 -3.05 28.12 32.62
C ARG A 289 -2.54 26.67 32.66
N ILE A 290 -3.29 25.84 33.38
CA ILE A 290 -3.03 24.41 33.54
C ILE A 290 -3.40 23.70 32.23
N ILE A 291 -2.46 22.96 31.66
CA ILE A 291 -2.64 22.15 30.45
C ILE A 291 -2.62 20.68 30.86
N ILE A 292 -3.73 19.99 30.60
CA ILE A 292 -3.89 18.55 30.79
C ILE A 292 -3.35 17.86 29.53
N VAL A 293 -2.27 17.10 29.69
CA VAL A 293 -1.65 16.31 28.61
C VAL A 293 -2.38 14.97 28.51
N ILE A 294 -3.10 14.74 27.41
CA ILE A 294 -3.70 13.43 27.11
C ILE A 294 -2.72 12.65 26.23
N THR A 295 -2.05 11.68 26.84
CA THR A 295 -1.23 10.68 26.18
C THR A 295 -2.10 9.66 25.47
N SER A 296 -1.97 9.52 24.15
CA SER A 296 -2.54 8.39 23.42
C SER A 296 -1.63 7.92 22.27
N ALA A 297 -0.39 7.58 22.61
CA ALA A 297 0.51 6.84 21.72
C ALA A 297 -0.02 5.43 21.40
N THR A 298 -0.91 4.90 22.25
CA THR A 298 -1.53 3.58 22.09
C THR A 298 -2.55 3.57 20.96
N ALA A 299 -3.37 4.63 20.79
CA ALA A 299 -4.34 4.69 19.70
C ALA A 299 -3.68 4.75 18.31
N LEU A 300 -2.53 5.43 18.18
CA LEU A 300 -1.81 5.50 16.91
C LEU A 300 -1.24 4.14 16.50
N ARG A 301 -0.75 3.33 17.46
CA ARG A 301 -0.25 1.98 17.18
C ARG A 301 -1.37 1.03 16.74
N VAL A 302 -2.54 1.12 17.39
CA VAL A 302 -3.72 0.32 17.02
C VAL A 302 -4.22 0.69 15.61
N PHE A 303 -4.23 1.97 15.27
CA PHE A 303 -4.63 2.45 13.94
C PHE A 303 -3.69 1.93 12.83
N VAL A 304 -2.38 2.00 13.02
CA VAL A 304 -1.40 1.51 12.04
C VAL A 304 -1.51 -0.02 11.86
N ALA A 305 -1.77 -0.77 12.92
CA ALA A 305 -1.98 -2.21 12.83
C ALA A 305 -3.26 -2.55 12.05
N ALA A 306 -4.36 -1.85 12.31
CA ALA A 306 -5.63 -2.03 11.59
C ALA A 306 -5.48 -1.73 10.09
N LEU A 307 -4.74 -0.68 9.73
CA LEU A 307 -4.50 -0.29 8.34
C LEU A 307 -3.74 -1.38 7.56
N ARG A 308 -2.75 -2.04 8.18
CA ARG A 308 -1.99 -3.13 7.56
C ARG A 308 -2.87 -4.35 7.27
N VAL A 309 -3.75 -4.72 8.21
CA VAL A 309 -4.69 -5.83 8.03
C VAL A 309 -5.67 -5.52 6.89
N PHE A 310 -6.18 -4.28 6.84
CA PHE A 310 -7.09 -3.85 5.77
C PHE A 310 -6.44 -3.91 4.38
N VAL A 311 -5.20 -3.44 4.23
CA VAL A 311 -4.45 -3.51 2.96
C VAL A 311 -4.20 -4.96 2.53
N ALA A 312 -3.89 -5.86 3.48
CA ALA A 312 -3.72 -7.28 3.18
C ALA A 312 -5.04 -7.91 2.68
N ALA A 313 -6.17 -7.60 3.32
CA ALA A 313 -7.49 -8.08 2.89
C ALA A 313 -7.86 -7.59 1.48
N LEU A 314 -7.56 -6.32 1.16
CA LEU A 314 -7.76 -5.75 -0.17
C LEU A 314 -6.94 -6.47 -1.24
N ARG A 315 -5.69 -6.85 -0.95
CA ARG A 315 -4.85 -7.62 -1.88
C ARG A 315 -5.42 -9.01 -2.16
N VAL A 316 -5.93 -9.69 -1.12
CA VAL A 316 -6.59 -11.00 -1.28
C VAL A 316 -7.86 -10.87 -2.13
N LEU A 317 -8.66 -9.82 -1.89
CA LEU A 317 -9.87 -9.56 -2.68
C LEU A 317 -9.55 -9.28 -4.15
N VAL A 318 -8.53 -8.44 -4.43
CA VAL A 318 -8.09 -8.16 -5.81
C VAL A 318 -7.56 -9.41 -6.48
N ALA A 319 -6.79 -10.25 -5.77
CA ALA A 319 -6.31 -11.53 -6.31
C ALA A 319 -7.48 -12.50 -6.61
N ALA A 320 -8.50 -12.55 -5.76
CA ALA A 320 -9.69 -13.36 -5.97
C ALA A 320 -10.52 -12.90 -7.17
N LEU A 321 -10.63 -11.58 -7.38
CA LEU A 321 -11.34 -11.02 -8.53
C LEU A 321 -10.58 -11.27 -9.85
N ASN A 322 -9.26 -11.15 -9.84
CA ASN A 322 -8.42 -11.44 -11.01
C ASN A 322 -8.39 -12.95 -11.36
N PHE A 323 -8.68 -13.83 -10.40
CA PHE A 323 -8.79 -15.28 -10.65
C PHE A 323 -10.07 -15.70 -11.41
N SER A 324 -11.03 -14.78 -11.59
CA SER A 324 -12.25 -15.06 -12.37
C SER A 324 -12.09 -14.89 -13.89
N GLU A 325 -10.95 -14.36 -14.36
CA GLU A 325 -10.57 -14.41 -15.76
C GLU A 325 -9.94 -15.77 -16.10
N ILE A 326 -10.74 -16.84 -15.95
CA ILE A 326 -10.40 -18.11 -16.60
C ILE A 326 -10.64 -17.90 -18.10
N PRO A 327 -9.61 -18.04 -18.95
CA PRO A 327 -9.82 -17.96 -20.38
C PRO A 327 -10.76 -19.09 -20.78
N LEU A 328 -11.94 -18.72 -21.28
CA LEU A 328 -12.88 -19.60 -21.98
C LEU A 328 -12.24 -20.03 -23.32
N MET A 329 -11.12 -20.73 -23.26
CA MET A 329 -10.58 -21.45 -24.41
C MET A 329 -11.33 -22.77 -24.54
N GLY A 330 -12.08 -22.92 -25.64
CA GLY A 330 -12.37 -24.24 -26.18
C GLY A 330 -13.83 -24.66 -26.33
N LEU A 331 -14.76 -23.75 -26.63
CA LEU A 331 -16.03 -24.16 -27.25
C LEU A 331 -16.24 -23.41 -28.57
N THR A 332 -15.45 -23.80 -29.57
CA THR A 332 -15.83 -23.61 -30.97
C THR A 332 -16.88 -24.67 -31.33
N PRO A 333 -18.07 -24.30 -31.82
CA PRO A 333 -19.02 -25.28 -32.33
C PRO A 333 -18.54 -25.77 -33.71
N SER A 334 -17.87 -26.92 -33.75
CA SER A 334 -17.58 -27.61 -35.01
C SER A 334 -18.87 -28.25 -35.55
N PHE A 335 -19.53 -27.60 -36.50
CA PHE A 335 -20.56 -28.25 -37.31
C PHE A 335 -19.92 -29.28 -38.24
N PRO A 336 -20.35 -30.56 -38.26
CA PRO A 336 -19.90 -31.51 -39.26
C PRO A 336 -20.62 -31.22 -40.58
N SER A 337 -19.86 -30.69 -41.54
CA SER A 337 -20.22 -30.72 -42.96
C SER A 337 -20.21 -32.17 -43.43
N VAL A 338 -21.37 -32.67 -43.86
CA VAL A 338 -21.52 -33.98 -44.48
C VAL A 338 -20.96 -33.90 -45.89
N ASN A 339 -19.77 -34.46 -46.10
CA ASN A 339 -19.34 -34.92 -47.41
C ASN A 339 -18.86 -36.37 -47.29
N SER A 340 -19.68 -37.25 -47.85
CA SER A 340 -19.36 -38.63 -48.18
C SER A 340 -18.18 -38.68 -49.14
N HIS A 341 -17.10 -39.39 -48.80
CA HIS A 341 -16.42 -40.34 -49.68
C HIS A 341 -15.27 -41.06 -48.93
N SER A 342 -15.32 -42.39 -49.01
CA SER A 342 -14.18 -43.31 -49.08
C SER A 342 -13.37 -43.64 -47.82
N LEU A 343 -13.67 -44.85 -47.33
CA LEU A 343 -12.86 -45.72 -46.48
C LEU A 343 -11.42 -45.88 -46.98
N THR A 344 -10.44 -45.60 -46.11
CA THR A 344 -9.22 -46.43 -45.99
C THR A 344 -8.63 -46.29 -44.58
N LEU A 345 -8.62 -47.38 -43.80
CA LEU A 345 -7.79 -47.53 -42.60
C LEU A 345 -6.34 -47.80 -43.06
N PRO A 346 -5.32 -47.38 -42.27
CA PRO A 346 -4.61 -48.42 -41.53
C PRO A 346 -4.10 -48.02 -40.14
N TYR A 347 -4.13 -49.04 -39.28
CA TYR A 347 -3.06 -49.51 -38.40
C TYR A 347 -2.43 -48.59 -37.34
N THR A 348 -2.62 -49.05 -36.10
CA THR A 348 -2.03 -48.65 -34.82
C THR A 348 -0.51 -48.73 -34.78
N GLN A 349 0.13 -47.66 -34.26
CA GLN A 349 1.39 -47.75 -33.51
C GLN A 349 1.34 -46.80 -32.30
N PHE A 350 1.40 -47.40 -31.11
CA PHE A 350 1.69 -46.71 -29.85
C PHE A 350 3.20 -46.46 -29.74
N PRO A 351 3.62 -45.30 -29.22
CA PRO A 351 4.86 -45.24 -28.46
C PRO A 351 4.57 -44.92 -26.99
N SER A 352 5.02 -45.84 -26.15
CA SER A 352 5.20 -45.70 -24.72
C SER A 352 6.36 -44.73 -24.45
N SER A 353 6.12 -43.62 -23.78
CA SER A 353 7.18 -42.89 -23.07
C SER A 353 6.61 -41.99 -21.96
N LEU A 354 6.88 -42.39 -20.72
CA LEU A 354 6.85 -41.51 -19.55
C LEU A 354 7.93 -40.43 -19.70
N PRO A 355 7.66 -39.16 -19.35
CA PRO A 355 8.70 -38.24 -18.93
C PRO A 355 8.97 -38.40 -17.43
N LYS A 356 10.23 -38.73 -17.13
CA LYS A 356 10.87 -38.69 -15.82
C LYS A 356 10.85 -37.27 -15.25
N THR A 357 10.60 -37.15 -13.96
CA THR A 357 10.88 -35.96 -13.15
C THR A 357 12.39 -35.71 -13.07
N PRO A 358 12.87 -34.47 -13.24
CA PRO A 358 14.19 -34.09 -12.75
C PRO A 358 14.08 -33.46 -11.36
N SER A 359 14.59 -34.21 -10.38
CA SER A 359 15.18 -33.64 -9.16
C SER A 359 16.49 -32.98 -9.56
N THR A 360 16.58 -31.66 -9.38
CA THR A 360 17.86 -30.93 -9.44
C THR A 360 17.91 -29.90 -8.33
N THR A 361 18.62 -30.31 -7.28
CA THR A 361 19.32 -29.48 -6.30
C THR A 361 20.19 -28.43 -7.00
N ALA A 362 20.07 -27.16 -6.63
CA ALA A 362 21.09 -26.14 -6.91
C ALA A 362 21.12 -25.06 -5.81
N PRO A 363 22.26 -24.37 -5.63
CA PRO A 363 22.74 -23.95 -4.32
C PRO A 363 22.42 -22.49 -3.95
N MET A 364 22.57 -22.25 -2.65
CA MET A 364 22.53 -20.99 -1.94
C MET A 364 23.59 -20.01 -2.49
N ILE A 365 23.13 -18.92 -3.11
CA ILE A 365 23.96 -17.79 -3.55
C ILE A 365 23.84 -16.69 -2.49
N MET A 366 24.97 -16.33 -1.88
CA MET A 366 25.11 -15.16 -1.02
C MET A 366 25.17 -13.89 -1.87
N PRO A 367 24.44 -12.81 -1.55
CA PRO A 367 24.61 -11.52 -2.20
C PRO A 367 25.83 -10.79 -1.61
N GLY A 368 26.85 -10.63 -2.45
CA GLY A 368 28.04 -9.83 -2.19
C GLY A 368 27.82 -8.33 -2.39
N ASP A 369 28.77 -7.59 -1.83
CA ASP A 369 28.90 -6.14 -1.73
C ASP A 369 28.57 -5.36 -3.01
N ARG A 370 27.65 -4.38 -2.87
CA ARG A 370 27.37 -3.36 -3.87
C ARG A 370 28.12 -2.08 -3.51
N ARG A 371 29.27 -1.88 -4.16
CA ARG A 371 29.92 -0.56 -4.26
C ARG A 371 29.08 0.34 -5.16
N GLU A 372 28.52 1.42 -4.62
CA GLU A 372 27.99 2.51 -5.44
C GLU A 372 29.09 3.53 -5.73
N GLY A 373 29.39 3.69 -7.02
CA GLY A 373 30.24 4.74 -7.55
C GLY A 373 29.46 6.05 -7.65
N GLY A 374 30.09 7.12 -7.15
CA GLY A 374 29.59 8.48 -7.29
C GLY A 374 29.71 8.99 -8.73
N VAL A 375 28.66 9.67 -9.18
CA VAL A 375 28.67 10.50 -10.39
C VAL A 375 28.81 11.96 -9.94
N ARG A 376 29.91 12.59 -10.32
CA ARG A 376 30.04 14.06 -10.39
C ARG A 376 29.27 14.55 -11.61
N MET A 377 28.46 15.59 -11.43
CA MET A 377 28.00 16.45 -12.50
C MET A 377 28.55 17.84 -12.22
N ASP A 378 29.45 18.29 -13.09
CA ASP A 378 29.79 19.69 -13.28
C ASP A 378 28.74 20.30 -14.23
N GLY A 379 28.24 21.48 -13.89
CA GLY A 379 27.25 22.26 -14.65
C GLY A 379 26.81 23.50 -13.89
#